data_AF-A0A3D5YG07-F1
#
_entry.id   AF-A0A3D5YG07-F1
#
_cell.length_a   1.000
_cell.length_b   1.000
_cell.length_c   1.000
_cell.angle_alpha   90.00
_cell.angle_beta   90.00
_cell.angle_gamma   90.00
#
_symmetry.space_group_name_H-M   'P 1'
#
loop_
_entity.id
_entity.type
_entity.pdbx_description
1 polymer ?
#
loop_
_entity_poly.entity_id
_entity_poly.type
_entity_poly.pdbx_seq_one_letter_code
_entity_poly.pdbx_strand_id
1 'polypeptide(L)'
;MDAQEVKIGIPYTFTGTFPSAWYCQDYRGITSEWTLTIQTTDLTNEKSNVISGGNLLISHDPVVVEGDPSCTGDNGTATQFYNAPYVLFAKASGSNKICKVSADNVSLLVNVPANQAPGNYSGTLTLTMNGF
;
A
#
# COMPACT_ATOMS: atom_id res chain seq x y z
N MET A 1 -11.02 19.73 7.42
CA MET A 1 -10.34 18.65 8.15
C MET A 1 -10.33 19.07 9.60
N ASP A 2 -11.12 18.42 10.43
CA ASP A 2 -11.17 18.72 11.87
C ASP A 2 -9.89 18.20 12.53
N ALA A 3 -9.32 18.99 13.44
CA ALA A 3 -8.14 18.59 14.18
C ALA A 3 -8.50 17.45 15.15
N GLN A 4 -7.79 16.33 15.06
CA GLN A 4 -7.96 15.19 15.97
C GLN A 4 -7.02 15.38 17.18
N GLU A 5 -7.56 15.34 18.40
CA GLU A 5 -6.78 15.46 19.62
C GLU A 5 -6.02 14.15 19.91
N VAL A 6 -4.69 14.21 19.92
CA VAL A 6 -3.81 13.06 20.19
C VAL A 6 -3.26 13.18 21.60
N LYS A 7 -3.51 12.17 22.46
CA LYS A 7 -2.92 12.09 23.81
C LYS A 7 -1.47 11.64 23.72
N ILE A 8 -0.55 12.50 24.13
CA ILE A 8 0.89 12.21 24.18
C ILE A 8 1.15 11.10 25.20
N GLY A 9 1.82 10.01 24.76
CA GLY A 9 2.27 8.91 25.62
C GLY A 9 1.67 7.54 25.31
N ILE A 10 0.72 7.44 24.37
CA ILE A 10 0.13 6.17 23.91
C ILE A 10 0.26 6.10 22.38
N PRO A 11 0.64 4.95 21.79
CA PRO A 11 0.61 4.77 20.34
C PRO A 11 -0.80 4.98 19.79
N TYR A 12 -0.90 5.49 18.57
CA TYR A 12 -2.19 5.74 17.92
C TYR A 12 -2.07 5.60 16.41
N THR A 13 -3.20 5.39 15.74
CA THR A 13 -3.24 5.15 14.30
C THR A 13 -4.01 6.23 13.58
N PHE A 14 -3.38 6.87 12.59
CA PHE A 14 -4.09 7.71 11.62
C PHE A 14 -4.57 6.86 10.45
N THR A 15 -5.76 7.15 9.94
CA THR A 15 -6.28 6.58 8.69
C THR A 15 -6.39 7.70 7.66
N GLY A 16 -5.63 7.59 6.57
CA GLY A 16 -5.73 8.50 5.43
C GLY A 16 -6.78 8.04 4.42
N THR A 17 -7.56 8.96 3.85
CA THR A 17 -8.44 8.69 2.71
C THR A 17 -7.67 8.77 1.39
N PHE A 18 -7.42 7.61 0.78
CA PHE A 18 -6.98 7.43 -0.61
C PHE A 18 -8.14 6.83 -1.43
N PRO A 19 -8.06 6.74 -2.77
CA PRO A 19 -9.00 5.93 -3.52
C PRO A 19 -9.04 4.53 -2.93
N SER A 20 -10.20 4.13 -2.42
CA SER A 20 -10.37 2.88 -1.68
C SER A 20 -10.36 1.65 -2.59
N ALA A 21 -10.37 1.84 -3.91
CA ALA A 21 -10.38 0.76 -4.89
C ALA A 21 -9.20 0.90 -5.87
N TRP A 22 -8.34 -0.12 -5.95
CA TRP A 22 -7.20 -0.20 -6.87
C TRP A 22 -7.39 -1.38 -7.81
N TYR A 23 -6.95 -1.25 -9.06
CA TYR A 23 -6.99 -2.36 -10.01
C TYR A 23 -5.88 -2.27 -11.06
N CYS A 24 -5.46 -3.44 -11.55
CA CYS A 24 -4.63 -3.58 -12.75
C CYS A 24 -5.36 -4.52 -13.72
N GLN A 25 -5.40 -4.14 -15.01
CA GLN A 25 -6.01 -4.96 -16.05
C GLN A 25 -5.03 -5.11 -17.22
N ASP A 26 -4.70 -6.36 -17.53
CA ASP A 26 -3.93 -6.70 -18.72
C ASP A 26 -4.88 -6.76 -19.93
N TYR A 27 -5.05 -5.62 -20.60
CA TYR A 27 -5.93 -5.50 -21.77
C TYR A 27 -5.41 -6.24 -23.02
N ARG A 28 -4.13 -6.63 -23.04
CA ARG A 28 -3.48 -7.19 -24.23
C ARG A 28 -3.22 -8.68 -24.11
N GLY A 29 -3.34 -9.25 -22.92
CA GLY A 29 -2.92 -10.62 -22.66
C GLY A 29 -1.43 -10.77 -22.91
N ILE A 30 -0.61 -9.87 -22.36
CA ILE A 30 0.84 -9.97 -22.52
C ILE A 30 1.36 -11.25 -21.87
N THR A 31 2.30 -11.92 -22.52
CA THR A 31 2.92 -13.15 -21.99
C THR A 31 4.03 -12.89 -20.98
N SER A 32 4.45 -11.63 -20.84
CA SER A 32 5.48 -11.21 -19.90
C SER A 32 4.94 -11.16 -18.47
N GLU A 33 5.86 -11.34 -17.52
CA GLU A 33 5.57 -11.09 -16.12
C GLU A 33 5.42 -9.60 -15.86
N TRP A 34 4.44 -9.22 -15.04
CA TRP A 34 4.35 -7.88 -14.49
C TRP A 34 3.98 -7.90 -13.01
N THR A 35 4.40 -6.87 -12.28
CA THR A 35 4.07 -6.70 -10.86
C THR A 35 3.70 -5.26 -10.57
N LEU A 36 2.73 -5.06 -9.67
CA LEU A 36 2.51 -3.79 -8.98
C LEU A 36 3.09 -3.91 -7.57
N THR A 37 4.13 -3.14 -7.28
CA THR A 37 4.72 -3.05 -5.95
C THR A 37 4.40 -1.73 -5.28
N ILE A 38 4.31 -1.78 -3.96
CA ILE A 38 4.12 -0.62 -3.08
C ILE A 38 5.29 -0.52 -2.12
N GLN A 39 5.73 0.71 -1.86
CA GLN A 39 6.81 1.01 -0.93
C GLN A 39 6.57 2.37 -0.28
N THR A 40 6.90 2.49 1.00
CA THR A 40 6.85 3.77 1.71
C THR A 40 8.24 4.23 2.15
N THR A 41 8.41 5.53 2.29
CA THR A 41 9.58 6.11 2.98
C THR A 41 9.26 6.38 4.45
N ASP A 42 10.31 6.64 5.22
CA ASP A 42 10.17 7.31 6.51
C ASP A 42 9.37 8.62 6.37
N LEU A 43 8.60 8.95 7.40
CA LEU A 43 7.98 10.26 7.52
C LEU A 43 8.88 11.16 8.36
N THR A 44 9.20 12.35 7.86
CA THR A 44 10.06 13.33 8.54
C THR A 44 9.32 14.64 8.76
N ASN A 45 9.48 15.23 9.95
CA ASN A 45 8.94 16.57 10.25
C ASN A 45 9.96 17.69 10.05
N GLU A 46 9.52 18.94 10.22
CA GLU A 46 10.32 20.15 10.03
C GLU A 46 11.52 20.29 11.00
N LYS A 47 11.59 19.44 12.03
CA LYS A 47 12.66 19.39 13.04
C LYS A 47 13.49 18.11 12.95
N SER A 48 13.41 17.38 11.83
CA SER A 48 14.12 16.12 11.59
C SER A 48 13.77 14.98 12.54
N ASN A 49 12.59 15.02 13.18
CA ASN A 49 12.06 13.85 13.87
C ASN A 49 11.49 12.88 12.84
N VAL A 50 11.66 11.58 13.09
CA VAL A 50 11.33 10.53 12.13
C VAL A 50 10.27 9.60 12.71
N ILE A 51 9.27 9.27 11.89
CA ILE A 51 8.44 8.06 12.05
C ILE A 51 8.91 7.09 10.97
N SER A 52 9.46 5.95 11.37
CA SER A 52 9.98 4.98 10.40
C SER A 52 8.89 4.49 9.44
N GLY A 53 9.25 4.24 8.18
CA GLY A 53 8.42 3.57 7.17
C GLY A 53 7.90 2.20 7.61
N GLY A 54 8.61 1.54 8.55
CA GLY A 54 8.12 0.34 9.23
C GLY A 54 6.92 0.56 10.16
N ASN A 55 6.44 1.80 10.33
CA ASN A 55 5.18 2.11 10.99
C ASN A 55 4.06 2.49 10.01
N LEU A 56 4.35 2.46 8.71
CA LEU A 56 3.38 2.71 7.65
C LEU A 56 2.82 1.37 7.18
N LEU A 57 1.50 1.36 7.14
CA LEU A 57 0.67 0.18 7.06
C LEU A 57 -0.38 0.38 5.97
N ILE A 58 -0.69 -0.64 5.20
CA ILE A 58 -1.82 -0.66 4.26
C ILE A 58 -2.70 -1.84 4.63
N SER A 59 -4.00 -1.57 4.64
CA SER A 59 -5.05 -2.57 4.76
C SER A 59 -5.88 -2.53 3.49
N HIS A 60 -6.33 -3.68 3.02
CA HIS A 60 -7.25 -3.83 1.90
C HIS A 60 -7.99 -5.16 2.02
N ASP A 61 -9.12 -5.29 1.34
CA ASP A 61 -9.82 -6.57 1.23
C ASP A 61 -9.01 -7.56 0.37
N PRO A 62 -9.24 -8.89 0.50
CA PRO A 62 -8.58 -9.87 -0.36
C PRO A 62 -8.71 -9.53 -1.84
N VAL A 63 -7.60 -9.62 -2.57
CA VAL A 63 -7.59 -9.27 -4.00
C VAL A 63 -8.47 -10.24 -4.78
N VAL A 64 -9.33 -9.67 -5.63
CA VAL A 64 -10.17 -10.41 -6.56
C VAL A 64 -9.45 -10.52 -7.89
N VAL A 65 -9.32 -11.74 -8.40
CA VAL A 65 -8.77 -12.04 -9.73
C VAL A 65 -9.92 -12.45 -10.65
N GLU A 66 -10.06 -11.76 -11.78
CA GLU A 66 -11.00 -12.08 -12.85
C GLU A 66 -10.25 -12.47 -14.14
N GLY A 67 -10.70 -13.53 -14.81
CA GLY A 67 -10.13 -14.00 -16.07
C GLY A 67 -9.08 -15.10 -15.89
N ASP A 68 -7.79 -14.75 -16.02
CA ASP A 68 -6.70 -15.73 -16.08
C ASP A 68 -6.04 -16.00 -14.71
N PRO A 69 -5.80 -17.27 -14.35
CA PRO A 69 -5.18 -17.66 -13.07
C PRO A 69 -3.68 -17.36 -12.96
N SER A 70 -3.01 -16.93 -14.03
CA SER A 70 -1.64 -16.39 -13.97
C SER A 70 -1.58 -15.06 -13.23
N CYS A 71 -2.71 -14.36 -13.13
CA CYS A 71 -2.82 -13.17 -12.31
C CYS A 71 -3.11 -13.55 -10.87
N THR A 72 -2.43 -12.88 -9.97
CA THR A 72 -2.47 -13.14 -8.54
C THR A 72 -2.48 -11.81 -7.81
N GLY A 73 -2.95 -11.84 -6.58
CA GLY A 73 -2.89 -10.68 -5.71
C GLY A 73 -2.80 -11.09 -4.26
N ASP A 74 -2.58 -10.09 -3.43
CA ASP A 74 -2.47 -10.28 -2.00
C ASP A 74 -3.75 -10.82 -1.35
N ASN A 75 -3.60 -11.62 -0.31
CA ASN A 75 -4.72 -12.27 0.38
C ASN A 75 -5.51 -11.33 1.31
N GLY A 76 -5.11 -10.06 1.50
CA GLY A 76 -5.88 -9.02 2.20
C GLY A 76 -6.23 -9.32 3.65
N THR A 77 -5.51 -10.24 4.30
CA THR A 77 -5.87 -10.76 5.63
C THR A 77 -5.07 -10.14 6.77
N ALA A 78 -4.12 -9.25 6.50
CA ALA A 78 -3.35 -8.57 7.54
C ALA A 78 -2.95 -7.16 7.11
N THR A 79 -2.93 -6.23 8.06
CA THR A 79 -2.25 -4.96 7.91
C THR A 79 -0.76 -5.24 7.63
N GLN A 80 -0.30 -4.90 6.43
CA GLN A 80 1.09 -5.18 6.03
C GLN A 80 1.97 -3.96 6.27
N PHE A 81 3.22 -4.19 6.66
CA PHE A 81 4.23 -3.14 6.82
C PHE A 81 5.06 -3.01 5.54
N TYR A 82 5.30 -1.77 5.09
CA TYR A 82 5.95 -1.49 3.80
C TYR A 82 7.28 -0.76 3.94
N ASN A 83 8.16 -1.28 4.82
CA ASN A 83 9.54 -0.82 4.91
C ASN A 83 10.43 -1.33 3.77
N ALA A 84 9.88 -2.22 2.92
CA ALA A 84 10.49 -2.74 1.71
C ALA A 84 9.43 -2.86 0.60
N PRO A 85 9.83 -2.99 -0.68
CA PRO A 85 8.89 -3.22 -1.77
C PRO A 85 8.03 -4.46 -1.52
N TYR A 86 6.71 -4.32 -1.62
CA TYR A 86 5.75 -5.40 -1.47
C TYR A 86 4.91 -5.56 -2.72
N VAL A 87 4.74 -6.79 -3.21
CA VAL A 87 3.95 -7.09 -4.39
C VAL A 87 2.48 -7.19 -3.99
N LEU A 88 1.65 -6.27 -4.49
CA LEU A 88 0.21 -6.27 -4.26
C LEU A 88 -0.54 -7.04 -5.35
N PHE A 89 -0.14 -6.82 -6.60
CA PHE A 89 -0.67 -7.50 -7.78
C PHE A 89 0.48 -8.07 -8.61
N ALA A 90 0.26 -9.22 -9.22
CA ALA A 90 1.22 -9.81 -10.14
C ALA A 90 0.52 -10.60 -11.25
N LYS A 91 1.21 -10.74 -12.37
CA LYS A 91 0.92 -11.74 -13.40
C LYS A 91 2.18 -12.53 -13.67
N ALA A 92 2.12 -13.85 -13.55
CA ALA A 92 3.18 -14.74 -13.96
C ALA A 92 3.33 -14.77 -15.49
N SER A 93 4.56 -14.94 -15.97
CA SER A 93 4.81 -15.12 -17.41
C SER A 93 4.16 -16.40 -17.96
N GLY A 94 3.92 -16.42 -19.27
CA GLY A 94 3.50 -17.62 -19.99
C GLY A 94 1.99 -17.75 -20.26
N SER A 95 1.15 -16.83 -19.78
CA SER A 95 -0.25 -16.73 -20.23
C SER A 95 -0.47 -15.52 -21.12
N ASN A 96 -1.12 -15.74 -22.27
CA ASN A 96 -1.54 -14.69 -23.19
C ASN A 96 -3.00 -14.25 -23.03
N LYS A 97 -3.66 -14.60 -21.91
CA LYS A 97 -5.05 -14.19 -21.68
C LYS A 97 -5.13 -12.92 -20.85
N ILE A 98 -6.21 -12.18 -21.08
CA ILE A 98 -6.60 -10.99 -20.34
C ILE A 98 -7.01 -11.40 -18.92
N CYS A 99 -6.56 -10.62 -17.94
CA CYS A 99 -6.99 -10.72 -16.56
C CYS A 99 -7.18 -9.32 -15.97
N LYS A 100 -7.97 -9.25 -14.90
CA LYS A 100 -8.09 -8.07 -14.06
C LYS A 100 -7.89 -8.50 -12.61
N VAL A 101 -7.12 -7.71 -11.87
CA VAL A 101 -6.95 -7.85 -10.43
C VAL A 101 -7.36 -6.56 -9.75
N SER A 102 -8.13 -6.68 -8.67
CA SER A 102 -8.64 -5.52 -7.93
C SER A 102 -8.64 -5.74 -6.43
N ALA A 103 -8.31 -4.68 -5.69
CA ALA A 103 -8.40 -4.59 -4.24
C ALA A 103 -9.37 -3.46 -3.88
N ASP A 104 -10.30 -3.74 -2.97
CA ASP A 104 -11.20 -2.75 -2.38
C ASP A 104 -10.79 -2.43 -0.94
N ASN A 105 -11.41 -1.41 -0.36
CA ASN A 105 -11.16 -0.91 1.00
C ASN A 105 -9.68 -0.60 1.31
N VAL A 106 -8.91 -0.19 0.29
CA VAL A 106 -7.50 0.19 0.43
C VAL A 106 -7.37 1.42 1.33
N SER A 107 -6.66 1.26 2.44
CA SER A 107 -6.48 2.27 3.48
C SER A 107 -5.02 2.38 3.87
N LEU A 108 -4.51 3.61 4.01
CA LEU A 108 -3.18 3.86 4.60
C LEU A 108 -3.35 4.13 6.09
N LEU A 109 -2.62 3.37 6.89
CA LEU A 109 -2.53 3.48 8.33
C LEU A 109 -1.12 3.92 8.72
N VAL A 110 -1.01 4.82 9.69
CA VAL A 110 0.29 5.23 10.27
C VAL A 110 0.25 4.96 11.75
N ASN A 111 1.06 4.00 12.22
CA ASN A 111 1.23 3.73 13.64
C ASN A 111 2.22 4.72 14.25
N VAL A 112 1.72 5.74 14.94
CA VAL A 112 2.59 6.76 15.53
C VAL A 112 3.13 6.25 16.87
N PRO A 113 4.45 6.13 17.07
CA PRO A 113 5.02 5.67 18.31
C PRO A 113 4.70 6.59 19.51
N ALA A 114 4.71 6.02 20.71
CA ALA A 114 4.61 6.82 21.92
C ALA A 114 5.77 7.85 21.98
N ASN A 115 5.48 9.03 22.54
CA ASN A 115 6.43 10.14 22.67
C ASN A 115 6.96 10.71 21.35
N GLN A 116 6.26 10.47 20.22
CA GLN A 116 6.59 11.13 18.96
C GLN A 116 6.47 12.66 19.11
N ALA A 117 7.49 13.39 18.65
CA ALA A 117 7.48 14.85 18.71
C ALA A 117 6.31 15.42 17.88
N PRO A 118 5.60 16.46 18.37
CA PRO A 118 4.57 17.12 17.58
C PRO A 118 5.18 17.82 16.36
N GLY A 119 4.47 17.83 15.24
CA GLY A 119 4.88 18.48 14.00
C GLY A 119 4.12 17.93 12.79
N ASN A 120 4.41 18.50 11.63
CA ASN A 120 3.84 18.03 10.36
C ASN A 120 4.81 17.05 9.71
N TYR A 121 4.43 15.77 9.67
CA TYR A 121 5.24 14.71 9.08
C TYR A 121 4.90 14.52 7.61
N SER A 122 5.91 14.36 6.76
CA SER A 122 5.73 14.08 5.34
C SER A 122 6.69 12.98 4.86
N GLY A 123 6.25 12.24 3.85
CA GLY A 123 7.00 11.18 3.18
C GLY A 123 6.27 10.76 1.91
N THR A 124 6.73 9.68 1.28
CA THR A 124 6.24 9.25 -0.03
C THR A 124 5.76 7.80 0.01
N LEU A 125 4.57 7.56 -0.55
CA LEU A 125 4.11 6.23 -0.98
C LEU A 125 4.38 6.11 -2.49
N THR A 126 5.17 5.12 -2.87
CA THR A 126 5.50 4.83 -4.27
C THR A 126 4.76 3.58 -4.71
N LEU A 127 4.02 3.69 -5.82
CA LEU A 127 3.47 2.56 -6.55
C LEU A 127 4.33 2.36 -7.81
N THR A 128 4.90 1.17 -7.98
CA THR A 128 5.74 0.84 -9.14
C THR A 128 5.11 -0.30 -9.90
N MET A 129 4.90 -0.10 -11.21
CA MET A 129 4.45 -1.16 -12.10
C MET A 129 5.60 -1.56 -13.02
N ASN A 130 6.08 -2.80 -12.87
CA ASN A 130 7.18 -3.35 -13.67
C ASN A 130 6.64 -4.35 -14.69
N GLY A 131 7.27 -4.41 -15.87
CA GLY A 131 6.99 -5.47 -16.88
C GLY A 131 5.76 -5.24 -17.76
N PHE A 132 5.18 -4.05 -17.71
CA PHE A 132 4.11 -3.61 -18.62
C PHE A 132 4.64 -3.01 -19.93
#